data_AF-A0A1J4UR11-F1
#
_entry.id   AF-A0A1J4UR11-F1
#
_cell.length_a   1.000
_cell.length_b   1.000
_cell.length_c   1.000
_cell.angle_alpha   90.00
_cell.angle_beta   90.00
_cell.angle_gamma   90.00
#
_symmetry.space_group_name_H-M   'P 1'
#
loop_
_entity.id
_entity.type
_entity.pdbx_description
1 polymer ?
#
loop_
_entity_poly.entity_id
_entity_poly.type
_entity_poly.pdbx_seq_one_letter_code
_entity_poly.pdbx_strand_id
1 'polypeptide(L)'
;MLGEFIGERVQVAWSNRKELQGIGGTILDETYGSFQVRSGNKTRTVPKNGNVFFFPSAQLKVDGKLLVCRPEERTKKLAKRL
;
A
#
# COMPACT_ATOMS: atom_id res chain seq x y z
N MET A 1 10.95 -3.68 -6.00
CA MET A 1 10.05 -3.18 -4.92
C MET A 1 10.65 -3.49 -3.53
N LEU A 2 11.94 -3.20 -3.33
CA LEU A 2 12.62 -3.35 -2.04
C LEU A 2 13.25 -2.01 -1.74
N GLY A 3 12.59 -1.21 -0.90
CA GLY A 3 13.14 0.05 -0.41
C GLY A 3 12.05 1.08 -0.12
N GLU A 4 11.20 1.38 -1.10
CA GLU A 4 10.38 2.58 -1.01
C GLU A 4 9.05 2.41 -1.75
N PHE A 5 7.95 2.77 -1.09
CA PHE A 5 6.64 2.91 -1.72
C PHE A 5 6.33 4.37 -2.04
N ILE A 6 7.06 5.33 -1.48
CA ILE A 6 6.89 6.76 -1.76
C ILE A 6 7.16 7.00 -3.24
N GLY A 7 6.29 7.77 -3.90
CA GLY A 7 6.33 8.02 -5.33
C GLY A 7 5.63 6.96 -6.19
N GLU A 8 5.39 5.76 -5.67
CA GLU A 8 4.67 4.71 -6.41
C GLU A 8 3.17 5.01 -6.51
N ARG A 9 2.57 4.57 -7.62
CA ARG A 9 1.11 4.56 -7.74
C ARG A 9 0.52 3.32 -7.09
N VAL A 10 -0.59 3.52 -6.41
CA VAL A 10 -1.35 2.45 -5.75
C VAL A 10 -2.84 2.67 -5.89
N GLN A 11 -3.61 1.58 -5.87
CA GLN A 11 -5.06 1.59 -5.75
C GLN A 11 -5.52 0.57 -4.70
N VAL A 12 -6.52 0.94 -3.90
CA VAL A 12 -7.22 0.01 -3.00
C VAL A 12 -8.16 -0.86 -3.84
N ALA A 13 -7.72 -2.06 -4.18
CA ALA A 13 -8.50 -3.02 -4.97
C ALA A 13 -9.66 -3.63 -4.17
N TRP A 14 -9.46 -3.81 -2.86
CA TRP A 14 -10.46 -4.28 -1.92
C TRP A 14 -10.21 -3.70 -0.52
N SER A 15 -11.27 -3.49 0.24
CA SER A 15 -11.21 -3.01 1.62
C SER A 15 -12.37 -3.58 2.44
N ASN A 16 -12.15 -3.83 3.73
CA ASN A 16 -13.24 -4.11 4.67
C ASN A 16 -14.08 -2.86 5.03
N ARG A 17 -13.58 -1.67 4.68
CA ARG A 17 -14.26 -0.37 4.77
C ARG A 17 -14.58 0.13 3.37
N LYS A 18 -15.87 0.14 3.00
CA LYS A 18 -16.33 0.43 1.63
C LYS A 18 -15.87 1.82 1.14
N GLU A 19 -15.77 2.80 2.04
CA GLU A 19 -15.34 4.16 1.74
C GLU A 19 -13.86 4.28 1.28
N LEU A 20 -13.06 3.25 1.56
CA LEU A 20 -11.66 3.18 1.13
C LEU A 20 -11.48 2.47 -0.21
N GLN A 21 -12.44 1.64 -0.61
CA GLN A 21 -12.33 0.87 -1.84
C GLN A 21 -12.31 1.81 -3.05
N GLY A 22 -11.38 1.55 -3.99
CA GLY A 22 -11.20 2.39 -5.17
C GLY A 22 -10.37 3.66 -4.94
N ILE A 23 -9.98 4.01 -3.72
CA ILE A 23 -8.99 5.08 -3.50
C ILE A 23 -7.71 4.71 -4.26
N GLY A 24 -7.24 5.60 -5.11
CA GLY A 24 -5.99 5.42 -5.82
C GLY A 24 -5.27 6.74 -6.07
N GLY A 25 -3.96 6.64 -6.26
CA GLY A 25 -3.10 7.81 -6.40
C GLY A 25 -1.64 7.51 -6.14
N THR A 26 -0.86 8.57 -5.93
CA THR A 26 0.57 8.47 -5.61
C THR A 26 0.77 8.41 -4.11
N ILE A 27 1.60 7.48 -3.64
CA ILE A 27 1.98 7.39 -2.23
C ILE A 27 2.95 8.54 -1.92
N LEU A 28 2.61 9.39 -0.95
CA LEU A 28 3.45 10.49 -0.50
C LEU A 28 4.32 10.11 0.69
N ASP A 29 3.81 9.20 1.51
CA ASP A 29 4.42 8.83 2.78
C ASP A 29 3.97 7.42 3.18
N GLU A 30 4.85 6.73 3.90
CA GLU A 30 4.63 5.40 4.44
C GLU A 30 4.94 5.39 5.95
N THR A 31 3.98 4.94 6.73
CA THR A 31 4.23 4.56 8.13
C THR A 31 4.23 3.03 8.26
N TYR A 32 4.49 2.53 9.48
CA TYR A 32 4.37 1.09 9.77
C TYR A 32 2.99 0.53 9.35
N GLY A 33 1.92 1.29 9.58
CA GLY A 33 0.54 0.81 9.46
C GLY A 33 -0.27 1.41 8.32
N SER A 34 0.22 2.42 7.60
CA SER A 34 -0.58 3.16 6.62
C SER A 34 0.24 3.74 5.46
N PHE A 35 -0.46 4.11 4.40
CA PHE A 35 0.02 4.97 3.31
C PHE A 35 -0.73 6.29 3.31
N GLN A 36 -0.05 7.41 3.07
CA GLN A 36 -0.71 8.63 2.60
C GLN A 36 -0.75 8.62 1.08
N VAL A 37 -1.96 8.65 0.51
CA VAL A 37 -2.19 8.58 -0.94
C VAL A 37 -2.78 9.90 -1.43
N ARG A 38 -2.14 10.52 -2.42
CA ARG A 38 -2.62 11.72 -3.11
C ARG A 38 -3.40 11.36 -4.36
N SER A 39 -4.66 11.79 -4.41
CA SER A 39 -5.56 11.66 -5.55
C SER A 39 -6.02 13.05 -5.98
N GLY A 40 -5.41 13.59 -7.03
CA GLY A 40 -5.56 15.01 -7.40
C GLY A 40 -5.18 15.93 -6.24
N ASN A 41 -6.10 16.80 -5.82
CA ASN A 41 -5.89 17.77 -4.75
C ASN A 41 -6.21 17.22 -3.35
N LYS A 42 -6.61 15.94 -3.22
CA LYS A 42 -6.98 15.33 -1.94
C LYS A 42 -5.89 14.34 -1.51
N THR A 43 -5.51 14.41 -0.24
CA THR A 43 -4.65 13.40 0.41
C THR A 43 -5.52 12.56 1.35
N ARG A 44 -5.35 11.24 1.32
CA ARG A 44 -6.05 10.30 2.20
C ARG A 44 -5.06 9.34 2.84
N THR A 45 -5.23 9.12 4.14
CA THR A 45 -4.50 8.07 4.85
C THR A 45 -5.25 6.76 4.73
N VAL A 46 -4.61 5.74 4.16
CA VAL A 46 -5.18 4.40 3.97
C VAL A 46 -4.42 3.42 4.86
N PRO A 47 -5.09 2.74 5.82
CA PRO A 47 -4.44 1.72 6.63
C PRO A 47 -4.08 0.51 5.76
N LYS A 48 -2.89 -0.06 6.00
CA LYS A 48 -2.43 -1.27 5.32
C LYS A 48 -3.27 -2.48 5.72
N ASN A 49 -3.52 -2.65 7.01
CA ASN A 49 -4.36 -3.76 7.48
C ASN A 49 -5.82 -3.57 7.03
N GLY A 50 -6.47 -4.66 6.62
CA GLY A 50 -7.85 -4.64 6.13
C GLY A 50 -8.03 -4.17 4.68
N ASN A 51 -6.94 -3.95 3.94
CA ASN A 51 -6.95 -3.47 2.57
C ASN A 51 -6.06 -4.35 1.67
N VAL A 52 -6.47 -4.53 0.41
CA VAL A 52 -5.66 -5.12 -0.66
C VAL A 52 -5.26 -4.01 -1.62
N PHE A 53 -3.96 -3.86 -1.84
CA PHE A 53 -3.38 -2.82 -2.68
C PHE A 53 -2.98 -3.39 -4.02
N PHE A 54 -3.37 -2.72 -5.10
CA PHE A 54 -2.89 -2.96 -6.44
C PHE A 54 -1.80 -1.94 -6.79
N PHE A 55 -0.64 -2.42 -7.19
CA PHE A 55 0.49 -1.64 -7.68
C PHE A 55 0.58 -1.80 -9.20
N PRO A 56 0.15 -0.81 -10.01
CA PRO A 56 0.07 -0.94 -11.45
C PRO A 56 1.43 -1.14 -12.13
N SER A 57 2.49 -0.53 -11.60
CA SER A 57 3.87 -0.66 -12.10
C SER A 57 4.37 -2.11 -12.06
N ALA A 58 3.97 -2.86 -11.03
CA ALA A 58 4.31 -4.26 -10.86
C ALA A 58 3.20 -5.24 -11.30
N GLN A 59 2.04 -4.73 -11.75
CA GLN A 59 0.82 -5.52 -12.01
C GLN A 59 0.46 -6.48 -10.85
N LEU A 60 0.70 -6.05 -9.61
CA LEU A 60 0.64 -6.92 -8.44
C LEU A 60 -0.43 -6.47 -7.46
N LYS A 61 -1.19 -7.44 -6.91
CA LYS A 61 -2.06 -7.25 -5.75
C LYS A 61 -1.38 -7.77 -4.50
N VAL A 62 -1.34 -6.96 -3.45
CA VAL A 62 -0.70 -7.28 -2.18
C VAL A 62 -1.69 -7.07 -1.04
N ASP A 63 -1.87 -8.09 -0.20
CA ASP A 63 -2.57 -7.93 1.07
C ASP A 63 -1.74 -7.00 1.96
N GLY A 64 -2.33 -5.87 2.36
CA GLY A 64 -1.62 -4.88 3.15
C GLY A 64 -1.20 -5.38 4.53
N LYS A 65 -1.79 -6.47 5.06
CA LYS A 65 -1.27 -7.16 6.26
C LYS A 65 0.18 -7.63 6.09
N LEU A 66 0.60 -7.95 4.87
CA LEU A 66 2.00 -8.29 4.55
C LEU A 66 2.92 -7.06 4.62
N LEU A 67 2.37 -5.88 4.35
CA LEU A 67 3.06 -4.59 4.34
C LEU A 67 3.16 -3.93 5.72
N VAL A 68 2.47 -4.48 6.73
CA VAL A 68 2.62 -4.11 8.15
C VAL A 68 3.92 -4.72 8.67
N CYS A 69 5.02 -4.06 8.33
CA CYS A 69 6.39 -4.35 8.76
C CYS A 69 7.24 -3.11 8.50
N ARG A 70 8.38 -3.02 9.20
CA ARG A 70 9.37 -1.99 8.88
C ARG A 70 10.01 -2.26 7.50
N PRO A 71 10.46 -1.23 6.76
CA PRO A 71 11.09 -1.41 5.46
C PRO A 71 12.22 -2.46 5.46
N GLU A 72 13.06 -2.47 6.49
CA GLU A 72 14.16 -3.43 6.65
C GLU A 72 13.70 -4.88 6.88
N GLU A 73 12.52 -5.08 7.46
CA GLU A 73 11.92 -6.39 7.67
C GLU A 73 11.19 -6.91 6.43
N ARG A 74 10.83 -6.00 5.51
CA ARG A 74 10.05 -6.30 4.31
C ARG A 74 10.74 -7.30 3.40
N THR A 75 12.06 -7.15 3.21
CA THR A 75 12.88 -8.07 2.42
C THR A 75 12.80 -9.50 2.92
N LYS A 76 12.89 -9.70 4.24
CA LYS A 76 12.85 -11.03 4.88
C LYS A 76 11.44 -11.62 4.87
N LYS A 77 10.40 -10.79 5.05
CA LYS A 77 9.02 -11.23 5.21
C LYS A 77 8.36 -11.60 3.87
N LEU A 78 8.69 -10.90 2.79
CA LEU A 78 8.21 -11.21 1.44
C LEU A 78 8.91 -12.43 0.84
N ALA A 79 10.21 -12.59 1.05
CA ALA A 79 10.96 -13.76 0.57
C ALA A 79 10.51 -15.10 1.18
N LYS A 80 9.84 -15.09 2.34
CA LYS A 80 9.29 -16.29 2.99
C LYS A 80 7.89 -16.69 2.50
N ARG A 81 7.26 -15.88 1.65
CA ARG A 81 5.86 -16.06 1.22
C ARG A 81 5.68 -16.16 -0.30
N LEU A 82 6.78 -16.04 -1.04
CA LEU A 82 6.92 -16.42 -2.46
C LEU A 82 7.56 -17.80 -2.51
#